data_AF-A0A317PQS1-F1
#
_entry.id   AF-A0A317PQS1-F1
#
_cell.length_a   1.000
_cell.length_b   1.000
_cell.length_c   1.000
_cell.angle_alpha   90.00
_cell.angle_beta   90.00
_cell.angle_gamma   90.00
#
_symmetry.space_group_name_H-M   'P 1'
#
loop_
_entity.id
_entity.type
_entity.pdbx_description
1 polymer ?
#
loop_
_entity_poly.entity_id
_entity_poly.type
_entity_poly.pdbx_seq_one_letter_code
_entity_poly.pdbx_strand_id
1 'polypeptide(L)'
;MLTAALLSFPALSLASTRIHINQGLNSIDLNGDGVPDAVFFAIYDNNTSHPSETLSIFIRQKNTWFIVPVPDDDGFTWTDLKLSASALRVGGIELHRYKGQVYLVRAVKYAGSDGSGDFTDKLRVKFSRFRLEESNSDPGTSVFFWAPAGVYLTARAVDDVDEAFKTINMEEFR
;
A
#
# COMPACT_ATOMS: atom_id res chain seq x y z
N MET A 1 1.91 -56.04 1.39
CA MET A 1 2.78 -54.88 1.67
C MET A 1 2.23 -53.69 0.89
N LEU A 2 1.81 -52.62 1.56
CA LEU A 2 1.24 -51.44 0.92
C LEU A 2 2.24 -50.29 1.08
N THR A 3 2.87 -49.88 -0.02
CA THR A 3 3.86 -48.80 -0.04
C THR A 3 3.13 -47.47 -0.16
N ALA A 4 3.11 -46.68 0.91
CA ALA A 4 2.58 -45.32 0.89
C ALA A 4 3.62 -44.39 0.25
N ALA A 5 3.29 -43.80 -0.90
CA ALA A 5 4.10 -42.76 -1.52
C ALA A 5 3.77 -41.41 -0.87
N LEU A 6 4.73 -40.83 -0.15
CA LEU A 6 4.67 -39.46 0.35
C LEU A 6 4.86 -38.49 -0.83
N LEU A 7 3.78 -37.87 -1.28
CA LEU A 7 3.82 -36.76 -2.22
C LEU A 7 4.27 -35.49 -1.47
N SER A 8 5.53 -35.11 -1.62
CA SER A 8 6.04 -33.81 -1.18
C SER A 8 5.57 -32.74 -2.15
N PHE A 9 4.59 -31.93 -1.76
CA PHE A 9 4.25 -30.72 -2.50
C PHE A 9 5.37 -29.69 -2.33
N PRO A 10 5.87 -29.07 -3.41
CA PRO A 10 6.85 -27.99 -3.29
C PRO A 10 6.17 -26.81 -2.58
N ALA A 11 6.80 -26.34 -1.50
CA ALA A 11 6.44 -25.08 -0.89
C ALA A 11 6.72 -23.96 -1.92
N LEU A 12 5.67 -23.42 -2.53
CA LEU A 12 5.76 -22.17 -3.29
C LEU A 12 6.20 -21.07 -2.32
N SER A 13 7.49 -20.74 -2.35
CA SER A 13 7.98 -19.51 -1.76
C SER A 13 7.40 -18.37 -2.58
N LEU A 14 6.34 -17.73 -2.07
CA LEU A 14 5.89 -16.44 -2.58
C LEU A 14 7.04 -15.46 -2.39
N ALA A 15 7.72 -15.13 -3.50
CA ALA A 15 8.70 -14.06 -3.49
C ALA A 15 8.01 -12.79 -3.00
N SER A 16 8.60 -12.13 -1.99
CA SER A 16 8.05 -10.90 -1.45
C SER A 16 7.93 -9.87 -2.57
N THR A 17 6.72 -9.37 -2.80
CA THR A 17 6.46 -8.31 -3.78
C THR A 17 6.72 -6.93 -3.20
N ARG A 18 6.86 -6.82 -1.86
CA ARG A 18 7.03 -5.54 -1.17
C ARG A 18 8.33 -4.86 -1.61
N ILE A 19 8.22 -3.59 -1.97
CA ILE A 19 9.36 -2.70 -2.17
C ILE A 19 9.74 -2.14 -0.80
N HIS A 20 10.99 -2.35 -0.39
CA HIS A 20 11.50 -1.78 0.85
C HIS A 20 11.76 -0.27 0.66
N ILE A 21 11.28 0.53 1.61
CA ILE A 21 11.39 2.00 1.59
C ILE A 21 12.16 2.40 2.86
N ASN A 22 13.24 3.15 2.70
CA ASN A 22 14.03 3.71 3.79
C ASN A 22 13.44 5.05 4.24
N GLN A 23 13.79 5.51 5.44
CA GLN A 23 13.52 6.89 5.85
C GLN A 23 14.21 7.90 4.92
N GLY A 24 13.52 8.99 4.60
CA GLY A 24 13.97 10.03 3.69
C GLY A 24 13.68 9.72 2.22
N LEU A 25 14.60 10.14 1.34
CA LEU A 25 14.46 10.00 -0.11
C LEU A 25 14.79 8.59 -0.57
N ASN A 26 13.87 7.99 -1.33
CA ASN A 26 14.06 6.73 -2.02
C ASN A 26 13.95 6.97 -3.53
N SER A 27 14.85 6.35 -4.29
CA SER A 27 14.91 6.46 -5.74
C SER A 27 14.34 5.18 -6.35
N ILE A 28 13.13 5.26 -6.90
CA ILE A 28 12.36 4.11 -7.38
C ILE A 28 11.74 4.48 -8.71
N ASP A 29 11.96 3.68 -9.76
CA ASP A 29 11.21 3.80 -11.01
C ASP A 29 9.79 3.23 -10.80
N LEU A 30 8.80 4.14 -10.68
CA LEU A 30 7.41 3.83 -10.39
C LEU A 30 6.57 3.67 -11.66
N ASN A 31 6.83 4.49 -12.68
CA ASN A 31 6.08 4.49 -13.94
C ASN A 31 6.67 3.53 -15.01
N GLY A 32 7.85 2.96 -14.75
CA GLY A 32 8.51 1.98 -15.62
C GLY A 32 9.22 2.59 -16.82
N ASP A 33 9.52 3.89 -16.81
CA ASP A 33 10.19 4.58 -17.92
C ASP A 33 11.72 4.49 -17.88
N GLY A 34 12.28 3.83 -16.86
CA GLY A 34 13.72 3.69 -16.64
C GLY A 34 14.37 4.88 -15.95
N VAL A 35 13.62 5.93 -15.62
CA VAL A 35 14.06 7.09 -14.86
C VAL A 35 13.60 6.94 -13.41
N PRO A 36 14.50 7.02 -12.42
CA PRO A 36 14.08 6.92 -11.04
C PRO A 36 13.24 8.12 -10.58
N ASP A 37 12.09 7.82 -9.97
CA ASP A 37 11.23 8.77 -9.28
C ASP A 37 11.65 8.94 -7.82
N ALA A 38 11.09 9.96 -7.17
CA ALA A 38 11.34 10.24 -5.76
C ALA A 38 10.16 9.81 -4.90
N VAL A 39 10.45 8.91 -3.96
CA VAL A 39 9.52 8.49 -2.91
C VAL A 39 10.08 8.95 -1.58
N PHE A 40 9.42 9.92 -0.95
CA PHE A 40 9.84 10.47 0.33
C PHE A 40 9.05 9.82 1.45
N PHE A 41 9.74 9.12 2.34
CA PHE A 41 9.17 8.49 3.51
C PHE A 41 9.61 9.23 4.76
N ALA A 42 8.69 9.66 5.60
CA ALA A 42 9.00 10.48 6.76
C ALA A 42 8.09 10.16 7.94
N ILE A 43 8.26 10.93 9.02
CA ILE A 43 7.47 10.84 10.24
C ILE A 43 6.72 12.16 10.42
N TYR A 44 5.41 12.09 10.60
CA TYR A 44 4.60 13.21 11.08
C TYR A 44 4.66 13.26 12.60
N ASP A 45 5.60 14.05 13.12
CA ASP A 45 5.75 14.26 14.55
C ASP A 45 4.81 15.36 15.05
N ASN A 46 3.77 14.92 15.76
CA ASN A 46 2.83 15.78 16.47
C ASN A 46 2.96 15.65 18.00
N ASN A 47 4.14 15.26 18.49
CA ASN A 47 4.45 15.01 19.90
C ASN A 47 3.65 13.84 20.53
N THR A 48 3.36 12.80 19.75
CA THR A 48 2.77 11.55 20.27
C THR A 48 3.86 10.47 20.44
N SER A 49 3.60 9.47 21.28
CA SER A 49 4.55 8.36 21.49
C SER A 49 4.71 7.44 20.29
N HIS A 50 3.76 7.48 19.35
CA HIS A 50 3.73 6.66 18.15
C HIS A 50 3.41 7.54 16.94
N PRO A 51 4.36 8.39 16.50
CA PRO A 51 4.11 9.32 15.41
C PRO A 51 3.82 8.55 14.12
N SER A 52 3.04 9.16 13.25
CA SER A 52 2.58 8.51 12.02
C SER A 52 3.65 8.50 10.94
N GLU A 53 3.72 7.42 10.17
CA GLU A 53 4.56 7.35 8.98
C GLU A 53 3.88 8.07 7.81
N THR A 54 4.66 8.76 6.98
CA THR A 54 4.15 9.47 5.81
C THR A 54 4.85 9.07 4.51
N LEU A 55 4.12 9.19 3.40
CA LEU A 55 4.64 8.93 2.06
C LEU A 55 4.20 10.04 1.09
N SER A 56 5.18 10.67 0.45
CA SER A 56 4.96 11.61 -0.66
C SER A 56 5.68 11.10 -1.89
N ILE A 57 5.04 11.20 -3.06
CA ILE A 57 5.55 10.63 -4.31
C ILE A 57 5.67 11.73 -5.35
N PHE A 58 6.81 11.74 -6.06
CA PHE A 58 7.12 12.69 -7.10
C PHE A 58 7.64 11.95 -8.34
N ILE A 59 6.92 12.05 -9.45
CA ILE A 59 7.30 11.45 -10.73
C ILE A 59 8.21 12.40 -11.48
N ARG A 60 9.32 11.88 -11.99
CA ARG A 60 10.26 12.66 -12.80
C ARG A 60 9.96 12.45 -14.27
N GLN A 61 9.55 13.51 -14.97
CA GLN A 61 9.43 13.48 -16.42
C GLN A 61 10.29 14.58 -17.02
N LYS A 62 11.32 14.20 -17.79
CA LYS A 62 12.33 15.11 -18.34
C LYS A 62 13.02 15.93 -17.23
N ASN A 63 12.82 17.25 -17.23
CA ASN A 63 13.39 18.19 -16.26
C ASN A 63 12.36 18.69 -15.23
N THR A 64 11.20 18.03 -15.15
CA THR A 64 10.09 18.43 -14.29
C THR A 64 9.77 17.32 -13.29
N TRP A 65 9.37 17.72 -12.09
CA TRP A 65 8.90 16.85 -11.03
C TRP A 65 7.41 17.08 -10.81
N PHE A 66 6.64 16.01 -10.80
CA PHE A 66 5.19 16.02 -10.62
C PHE A 66 4.86 15.34 -9.31
N ILE A 67 4.35 16.11 -8.34
CA ILE A 67 3.84 15.53 -7.10
C ILE A 67 2.54 14.77 -7.39
N VAL A 68 2.40 13.57 -6.85
CA VAL A 68 1.24 12.70 -7.08
C VAL A 68 0.25 12.85 -5.93
N PRO A 69 -1.04 13.16 -6.20
CA PRO A 69 -2.04 13.26 -5.15
C PRO A 69 -2.33 11.90 -4.51
N VAL A 70 -2.81 11.95 -3.28
CA VAL A 70 -3.29 10.80 -2.52
C VAL A 70 -4.59 10.29 -3.18
N PRO A 71 -4.73 9.00 -3.57
CA PRO A 71 -5.99 8.51 -4.13
C PRO A 71 -7.17 8.74 -3.18
N ASP A 72 -8.25 9.28 -3.75
CA ASP A 72 -9.52 9.61 -3.07
C ASP A 72 -9.39 10.67 -1.95
N ASP A 73 -8.41 11.57 -2.03
CA ASP A 73 -8.16 12.65 -1.06
C ASP A 73 -7.69 13.94 -1.78
N ASP A 74 -7.73 15.07 -1.07
CA ASP A 74 -7.30 16.38 -1.57
C ASP A 74 -5.81 16.68 -1.24
N GLY A 75 -5.13 15.74 -0.60
CA GLY A 75 -3.74 15.85 -0.16
C GLY A 75 -2.68 15.26 -1.12
N PHE A 76 -1.41 15.48 -0.76
CA PHE A 76 -0.23 14.95 -1.50
C PHE A 76 0.71 14.10 -0.64
N THR A 77 0.39 13.95 0.64
CA THR A 77 1.16 13.17 1.59
C THR A 77 0.21 12.19 2.24
N TRP A 78 0.45 10.90 2.00
CA TRP A 78 -0.22 9.85 2.75
C TRP A 78 0.31 9.82 4.17
N THR A 79 -0.58 9.53 5.09
CA THR A 79 -0.25 9.29 6.50
C THR A 79 -0.89 7.97 6.91
N ASP A 80 -0.17 7.16 7.68
CA ASP A 80 -0.77 5.99 8.30
C ASP A 80 -1.85 6.38 9.33
N LEU A 81 -2.71 5.42 9.67
CA LEU A 81 -3.76 5.66 10.66
C LEU A 81 -3.51 4.77 11.87
N LYS A 82 -3.26 5.41 13.02
CA LYS A 82 -3.09 4.76 14.32
C LYS A 82 -4.22 5.18 15.24
N LEU A 83 -4.71 4.25 16.07
CA LEU A 83 -5.76 4.56 17.04
C LEU A 83 -5.18 5.27 18.26
N SER A 84 -5.74 6.44 18.61
CA SER A 84 -5.57 7.12 19.90
C SER A 84 -4.14 7.20 20.44
N ALA A 85 -3.18 7.60 19.58
CA ALA A 85 -1.76 7.66 19.92
C ALA A 85 -1.19 6.35 20.48
N SER A 86 -1.74 5.20 20.06
CA SER A 86 -1.20 3.87 20.35
C SER A 86 -0.35 3.36 19.18
N ALA A 87 0.38 2.26 19.41
CA ALA A 87 1.11 1.58 18.34
C ALA A 87 0.19 0.85 17.34
N LEU A 88 -1.11 0.69 17.66
CA LEU A 88 -2.04 -0.10 16.87
C LEU A 88 -2.39 0.62 15.56
N ARG A 89 -1.92 0.06 14.45
CA ARG A 89 -2.17 0.59 13.10
C ARG A 89 -3.45 -0.01 12.54
N VAL A 90 -4.38 0.86 12.17
CA VAL A 90 -5.67 0.51 11.58
C VAL A 90 -5.78 0.89 10.10
N GLY A 91 -4.81 1.66 9.60
CA GLY A 91 -4.63 1.96 8.20
C GLY A 91 -3.15 2.14 7.84
N GLY A 92 -2.75 1.63 6.68
CA GLY A 92 -1.36 1.69 6.23
C GLY A 92 -1.23 1.55 4.72
N ILE A 93 -0.02 1.78 4.23
CA ILE A 93 0.32 1.69 2.81
C ILE A 93 1.66 1.00 2.61
N GLU A 94 1.77 0.24 1.53
CA GLU A 94 3.01 -0.35 1.05
C GLU A 94 3.09 -0.22 -0.48
N LEU A 95 4.32 -0.11 -1.00
CA LEU A 95 4.58 -0.26 -2.43
C LEU A 95 4.91 -1.72 -2.74
N HIS A 96 4.35 -2.26 -3.82
CA HIS A 96 4.59 -3.62 -4.27
C HIS A 96 4.97 -3.65 -5.74
N ARG A 97 6.00 -4.42 -6.10
CA ARG A 97 6.31 -4.77 -7.48
C ARG A 97 5.70 -6.11 -7.82
N TYR A 98 4.78 -6.13 -8.77
CA TYR A 98 4.10 -7.34 -9.23
C TYR A 98 4.01 -7.36 -10.76
N LYS A 99 4.44 -8.46 -11.38
CA LYS A 99 4.50 -8.62 -12.85
C LYS A 99 5.18 -7.42 -13.55
N GLY A 100 6.25 -6.91 -12.95
CA GLY A 100 7.05 -5.79 -13.47
C GLY A 100 6.52 -4.39 -13.14
N GLN A 101 5.25 -4.25 -12.75
CA GLN A 101 4.62 -2.97 -12.43
C GLN A 101 4.70 -2.66 -10.94
N VAL A 102 4.82 -1.38 -10.59
CA VAL A 102 4.70 -0.92 -9.21
C VAL A 102 3.24 -0.58 -8.92
N TYR A 103 2.76 -1.05 -7.77
CA TYR A 103 1.45 -0.74 -7.24
C TYR A 103 1.59 -0.11 -5.86
N LEU A 104 0.72 0.87 -5.59
CA LEU A 104 0.46 1.32 -4.23
C LEU A 104 -0.67 0.47 -3.67
N VAL A 105 -0.44 -0.13 -2.50
CA VAL A 105 -1.46 -0.91 -1.79
C VAL A 105 -1.81 -0.22 -0.49
N ARG A 106 -3.09 0.04 -0.28
CA ARG A 106 -3.65 0.55 0.97
C ARG A 106 -4.33 -0.57 1.72
N ALA A 107 -4.05 -0.69 3.01
CA ALA A 107 -4.75 -1.55 3.95
C ALA A 107 -5.57 -0.70 4.92
N VAL A 108 -6.82 -1.07 5.18
CA VAL A 108 -7.66 -0.44 6.22
C VAL A 108 -8.47 -1.52 6.93
N LYS A 109 -8.52 -1.50 8.26
CA LYS A 109 -9.45 -2.36 9.03
C LYS A 109 -10.89 -2.07 8.59
N TYR A 110 -11.63 -3.13 8.30
CA TYR A 110 -12.97 -3.05 7.73
C TYR A 110 -14.03 -3.30 8.81
N ALA A 111 -14.67 -2.22 9.23
CA ALA A 111 -15.68 -2.18 10.28
C ALA A 111 -17.13 -2.44 9.78
N GLY A 112 -17.28 -3.03 8.59
CA GLY A 112 -18.58 -3.19 7.92
C GLY A 112 -18.99 -2.00 7.05
N SER A 113 -20.10 -2.14 6.32
CA SER A 113 -20.60 -1.12 5.39
C SER A 113 -21.22 0.10 6.07
N ASP A 114 -21.64 -0.06 7.32
CA ASP A 114 -22.26 0.94 8.19
C ASP A 114 -21.23 1.68 9.05
N GLY A 115 -19.97 1.24 9.05
CA GLY A 115 -18.86 1.90 9.76
C GLY A 115 -18.98 1.87 11.28
N SER A 116 -19.84 1.00 11.84
CA SER A 116 -20.13 0.95 13.28
C SER A 116 -19.18 0.05 14.08
N GLY A 117 -18.29 -0.68 13.39
CA GLY A 117 -17.36 -1.61 14.04
C GLY A 117 -16.30 -0.92 14.91
N ASP A 118 -15.98 -1.57 16.03
CA ASP A 118 -14.93 -1.14 16.93
C ASP A 118 -13.55 -1.47 16.33
N PHE A 119 -12.77 -0.43 16.03
CA PHE A 119 -11.43 -0.58 15.45
C PHE A 119 -10.39 -1.12 16.44
N THR A 120 -10.72 -1.20 17.73
CA THR A 120 -9.87 -1.84 18.76
C THR A 120 -9.98 -3.36 18.73
N ASP A 121 -11.08 -3.91 18.20
CA ASP A 121 -11.29 -5.35 18.05
C ASP A 121 -10.55 -5.93 16.83
N LYS A 122 -10.44 -7.26 16.77
CA LYS A 122 -9.98 -7.96 15.57
C LYS A 122 -10.95 -7.74 14.42
N LEU A 123 -10.48 -7.10 13.35
CA LEU A 123 -11.27 -6.87 12.15
C LEU A 123 -10.57 -7.42 10.91
N ARG A 124 -11.37 -7.79 9.91
CA ARG A 124 -10.86 -8.09 8.56
C ARG A 124 -10.26 -6.82 7.97
N VAL A 125 -9.33 -6.96 7.04
CA VAL A 125 -8.65 -5.83 6.40
C VAL A 125 -9.04 -5.75 4.94
N LYS A 126 -9.50 -4.57 4.52
CA LYS A 126 -9.73 -4.25 3.12
C LYS A 126 -8.41 -3.78 2.51
N PHE A 127 -7.94 -4.49 1.50
CA PHE A 127 -6.84 -4.05 0.65
C PHE A 127 -7.39 -3.40 -0.61
N SER A 128 -6.94 -2.19 -0.90
CA SER A 128 -7.17 -1.50 -2.18
C SER A 128 -5.83 -1.36 -2.90
N ARG A 129 -5.78 -1.75 -4.17
CA ARG A 129 -4.60 -1.60 -5.02
C ARG A 129 -4.81 -0.45 -5.97
N PHE A 130 -3.76 0.32 -6.20
CA PHE A 130 -3.75 1.42 -7.15
C PHE A 130 -2.56 1.29 -8.10
N ARG A 131 -2.77 1.67 -9.35
CA ARG A 131 -1.74 1.75 -10.40
C ARG A 131 -1.49 3.22 -10.72
N LEU A 132 -0.24 3.60 -10.89
CA LEU A 132 0.11 4.93 -11.34
C LEU A 132 -0.28 5.08 -12.81
N GLU A 133 -1.00 6.15 -13.14
CA GLU A 133 -1.42 6.49 -14.50
C GLU A 133 -0.97 7.92 -14.85
N GLU A 134 -0.83 8.16 -16.15
CA GLU A 134 -0.62 9.48 -16.72
C GLU A 134 -1.91 9.97 -17.42
N SER A 135 -2.35 11.19 -17.11
CA SER A 135 -3.43 11.89 -17.81
C SER A 135 -2.87 13.08 -18.57
N ASN A 136 -3.33 13.24 -19.81
CA ASN A 136 -3.04 14.39 -20.66
C ASN A 136 -4.32 15.00 -21.28
N SER A 137 -5.51 14.55 -20.85
CA SER A 137 -6.76 14.81 -21.56
C SER A 137 -7.54 16.02 -21.05
N ASP A 138 -7.52 16.28 -19.74
CA ASP A 138 -8.51 17.16 -19.11
C ASP A 138 -7.87 18.25 -18.25
N PRO A 139 -8.14 19.54 -18.54
CA PRO A 139 -7.71 20.65 -17.70
C PRO A 139 -8.16 20.48 -16.25
N GLY A 140 -7.26 20.74 -15.30
CA GLY A 140 -7.54 20.62 -13.86
C GLY A 140 -7.39 19.21 -13.30
N THR A 141 -7.08 18.20 -14.12
CA THR A 141 -6.69 16.86 -13.63
C THR A 141 -5.20 16.79 -13.37
N SER A 142 -4.79 15.99 -12.40
CA SER A 142 -3.36 15.75 -12.14
C SER A 142 -2.75 14.97 -13.31
N VAL A 143 -1.56 15.38 -13.75
CA VAL A 143 -0.82 14.70 -14.82
C VAL A 143 -0.51 13.26 -14.44
N PHE A 144 -0.13 13.02 -13.18
CA PHE A 144 0.05 11.67 -12.64
C PHE A 144 -0.92 11.45 -11.49
N PHE A 145 -1.56 10.29 -11.45
CA PHE A 145 -2.51 9.94 -10.41
C PHE A 145 -2.56 8.42 -10.18
N TRP A 146 -3.11 8.03 -9.04
CA TRP A 146 -3.27 6.63 -8.68
C TRP A 146 -4.67 6.13 -9.07
N ALA A 147 -4.78 5.36 -10.16
CA ALA A 147 -6.02 4.75 -10.59
C ALA A 147 -6.33 3.47 -9.79
N PRO A 148 -7.59 3.23 -9.39
CA PRO A 148 -8.00 1.98 -8.75
C PRO A 148 -7.69 0.77 -9.64
N ALA A 149 -7.03 -0.24 -9.06
CA ALA A 149 -6.56 -1.44 -9.73
C ALA A 149 -6.98 -2.72 -9.00
N GLY A 150 -8.09 -2.64 -8.26
CA GLY A 150 -8.76 -3.77 -7.63
C GLY A 150 -8.75 -3.73 -6.11
N VAL A 151 -9.58 -4.57 -5.51
CA VAL A 151 -9.80 -4.62 -4.06
C VAL A 151 -10.04 -6.05 -3.61
N TYR A 152 -9.66 -6.38 -2.38
CA TYR A 152 -10.17 -7.57 -1.70
C TYR A 152 -10.23 -7.38 -0.18
N LEU A 153 -10.92 -8.30 0.49
CA LEU A 153 -11.09 -8.31 1.94
C LEU A 153 -10.49 -9.60 2.50
N THR A 154 -9.52 -9.49 3.41
CA THR A 154 -8.83 -10.65 3.99
C THR A 154 -9.81 -11.67 4.57
N ALA A 155 -9.51 -12.98 4.50
CA ALA A 155 -10.37 -13.99 5.10
C ALA A 155 -10.33 -13.98 6.63
N ARG A 156 -9.18 -13.61 7.21
CA ARG A 156 -8.94 -13.56 8.65
C ARG A 156 -9.00 -12.14 9.18
N ALA A 157 -9.46 -12.01 10.42
CA ALA A 157 -9.40 -10.78 11.19
C ALA A 157 -8.05 -10.67 11.92
N VAL A 158 -7.55 -9.44 12.06
CA VAL A 158 -6.27 -9.11 12.70
C VAL A 158 -6.44 -7.94 13.67
N ASP A 159 -5.55 -7.86 14.64
CA ASP A 159 -5.47 -6.70 15.54
C ASP A 159 -4.89 -5.50 14.78
N ASP A 160 -3.80 -5.71 14.06
CA ASP A 160 -3.02 -4.68 13.37
C ASP A 160 -2.91 -4.94 11.85
N VAL A 161 -2.99 -3.88 11.03
CA VAL A 161 -2.89 -4.01 9.56
C VAL A 161 -1.53 -4.51 9.08
N ASP A 162 -0.46 -4.33 9.85
CA ASP A 162 0.87 -4.85 9.52
C ASP A 162 0.89 -6.39 9.50
N GLU A 163 0.02 -7.04 10.28
CA GLU A 163 -0.17 -8.50 10.20
C GLU A 163 -0.83 -8.91 8.89
N ALA A 164 -1.78 -8.11 8.39
CA ALA A 164 -2.41 -8.37 7.11
C ALA A 164 -1.41 -8.23 5.95
N PHE A 165 -0.55 -7.20 5.96
CA PHE A 165 0.48 -6.99 4.94
C PHE A 165 1.44 -8.17 4.79
N LYS A 166 1.77 -8.86 5.89
CA LYS A 166 2.62 -10.08 5.86
C LYS A 166 2.01 -11.22 5.04
N THR A 167 0.70 -11.20 4.82
CA THR A 167 -0.05 -12.25 4.12
C THR A 167 -0.67 -11.78 2.81
N ILE A 168 -0.32 -10.58 2.35
CA ILE A 168 -0.90 -10.00 1.14
C ILE A 168 -0.69 -10.91 -0.08
N ASN A 169 -1.76 -11.16 -0.83
CA ASN A 169 -1.71 -11.88 -2.09
C ASN A 169 -2.06 -10.94 -3.25
N MET A 170 -1.07 -10.62 -4.09
CA MET A 170 -1.24 -9.71 -5.23
C MET A 170 -2.16 -10.28 -6.33
N GLU A 171 -2.48 -11.58 -6.29
CA GLU A 171 -3.41 -12.24 -7.21
C GLU A 171 -4.88 -12.12 -6.80
N GLU A 172 -5.17 -11.76 -5.55
CA GLU A 172 -6.55 -11.72 -5.04
C GLU A 172 -7.29 -10.42 -5.36
N PHE A 173 -6.58 -9.38 -5.76
CA PHE A 173 -7.17 -8.11 -6.19
C PHE A 173 -8.01 -8.31 -7.46
N ARG A 174 -9.31 -8.06 -7.34
CA ARG A 174 -10.30 -8.09 -8.43
C ARG A 174 -10.80 -6.70 -8.75
#